data_AF-A0A0M3AH90-F1
#
_entry.id   AF-A0A0M3AH90-F1
#
_cell.length_a   1.000
_cell.length_b   1.000
_cell.length_c   1.000
_cell.angle_alpha   90.00
_cell.angle_beta   90.00
_cell.angle_gamma   90.00
#
_symmetry.space_group_name_H-M   'P 1'
#
loop_
_entity.id
_entity.type
_entity.pdbx_description
1 polymer ?
#
loop_
_entity_poly.entity_id
_entity_poly.type
_entity_poly.pdbx_seq_one_letter_code
_entity_poly.pdbx_strand_id
1 'polypeptide(L)'
;MNAVVVNQHILQSVDWTRFDLEGWLYQFGAWMLSAMGTCGRIVNPIAIAMDSAAKARKYKKLSKKEQQQIIVDYLAGDFEPPKIKNSRISCQINDNEARAVQRLILDMFGQSEIMDDWMDAIIDRYFYGNSWAEMVTVERSQMDARMDVKCGLAALHCRYGFIGYCCKLL
;
A
#
# COMPACT_ATOMS: atom_id res chain seq x y z
N MET A 1 19.13 -36.60 -10.24
CA MET A 1 17.76 -36.03 -10.39
C MET A 1 17.90 -34.53 -10.23
N ASN A 2 17.82 -33.79 -11.33
CA ASN A 2 17.88 -32.32 -11.28
C ASN A 2 16.52 -31.83 -10.81
N ALA A 3 16.49 -31.12 -9.68
CA ALA A 3 15.31 -30.43 -9.21
C ALA A 3 14.90 -29.43 -10.30
N VAL A 4 13.82 -29.75 -11.03
CA VAL A 4 13.11 -28.78 -11.84
C VAL A 4 12.60 -27.75 -10.85
N VAL A 5 13.29 -26.61 -10.75
CA VAL A 5 12.77 -25.44 -10.05
C VAL A 5 11.54 -25.02 -10.83
N VAL A 6 10.37 -25.48 -10.39
CA VAL A 6 9.10 -24.97 -10.88
C VAL A 6 9.10 -23.50 -10.46
N ASN A 7 9.39 -22.61 -11.40
CA ASN A 7 9.11 -21.18 -11.25
C ASN A 7 7.59 -21.01 -11.17
N GLN A 8 6.99 -21.41 -10.04
CA GLN A 8 5.63 -21.04 -9.73
C GLN A 8 5.63 -19.51 -9.68
N HIS A 9 4.91 -18.89 -10.61
CA HIS A 9 4.70 -17.46 -10.56
C HIS A 9 4.10 -17.17 -9.18
N ILE A 10 4.67 -16.26 -8.39
CA ILE A 10 4.31 -16.11 -6.97
C ILE A 10 2.81 -15.87 -6.71
N LEU A 11 2.09 -15.38 -7.72
CA LEU A 11 0.63 -15.24 -7.67
C LEU A 11 -0.12 -16.57 -7.76
N GLN A 12 0.46 -17.63 -8.32
CA GLN A 12 -0.14 -18.97 -8.44
C GLN A 12 0.03 -19.81 -7.16
N SER A 13 1.02 -19.49 -6.32
CA SER A 13 1.28 -20.20 -5.07
C SER A 13 0.45 -19.70 -3.89
N VAL A 14 -0.30 -18.60 -4.06
CA VAL A 14 -1.13 -18.00 -3.02
C VAL A 14 -2.56 -18.48 -3.14
N ASP A 15 -3.13 -18.93 -2.03
CA ASP A 15 -4.56 -19.24 -1.96
C ASP A 15 -5.38 -17.95 -1.77
N TRP A 16 -5.75 -17.32 -2.90
CA TRP A 16 -6.52 -16.08 -2.91
C TRP A 16 -7.94 -16.21 -2.37
N THR A 17 -8.42 -17.42 -2.09
CA THR A 17 -9.77 -17.62 -1.54
C THR A 17 -9.87 -17.33 -0.04
N ARG A 18 -8.73 -17.21 0.66
CA ARG A 18 -8.66 -16.94 2.10
C ARG A 18 -9.27 -15.60 2.51
N PHE A 19 -9.13 -14.57 1.67
CA PHE A 19 -9.61 -13.21 1.94
C PHE A 19 -10.20 -12.60 0.68
N ASP A 20 -11.10 -11.63 0.85
CA ASP A 20 -11.49 -10.74 -0.25
C ASP A 20 -10.38 -9.72 -0.54
N LEU A 21 -10.51 -8.98 -1.64
CA LEU A 21 -9.51 -8.00 -2.09
C LEU A 21 -9.14 -7.00 -0.98
N GLU A 22 -10.14 -6.42 -0.30
CA GLU A 22 -9.90 -5.51 0.81
C GLU A 22 -9.22 -6.20 2.00
N GLY A 23 -9.63 -7.43 2.33
CA GLY A 23 -9.01 -8.25 3.35
C GLY A 23 -7.52 -8.48 3.07
N TRP A 24 -7.16 -8.81 1.83
CA TRP A 24 -5.75 -8.94 1.42
C TRP A 24 -4.96 -7.65 1.61
N LEU A 25 -5.54 -6.49 1.26
CA LEU A 25 -4.90 -5.20 1.42
C LEU A 25 -4.71 -4.82 2.90
N TYR A 26 -5.72 -5.07 3.74
CA TYR A 26 -5.61 -4.87 5.19
C TYR A 26 -4.59 -5.81 5.84
N GLN A 27 -4.55 -7.07 5.43
CA GLN A 27 -3.56 -8.03 5.90
C GLN A 27 -2.14 -7.62 5.53
N PHE A 28 -1.95 -7.02 4.34
CA PHE A 28 -0.67 -6.46 3.95
C PHE A 28 -0.24 -5.26 4.82
N GLY A 29 -1.16 -4.35 5.14
CA GLY A 29 -0.89 -3.26 6.10
C GLY A 29 -0.52 -3.79 7.49
N ALA A 30 -1.25 -4.79 7.99
CA ALA A 30 -0.93 -5.46 9.24
C ALA A 30 0.44 -6.15 9.21
N TRP A 31 0.79 -6.76 8.08
CA TRP A 31 2.09 -7.39 7.86
C TRP A 31 3.22 -6.36 7.85
N MET A 32 3.05 -5.21 7.19
CA MET A 32 4.03 -4.12 7.21
C MET A 32 4.34 -3.63 8.63
N LEU A 33 3.32 -3.55 9.50
CA LEU A 33 3.48 -3.23 10.91
C LEU A 33 4.22 -4.34 11.67
N SER A 34 3.87 -5.61 11.43
CA SER A 34 4.56 -6.74 12.06
C SER A 34 6.03 -6.86 11.62
N ALA A 35 6.35 -6.32 10.45
CA ALA A 35 7.70 -6.20 9.91
C ALA A 35 8.51 -5.01 10.48
N MET A 36 7.93 -4.22 11.39
CA MET A 36 8.67 -3.22 12.16
C MET A 36 9.46 -3.87 13.29
N GLY A 37 10.75 -3.56 13.36
CA GLY A 37 11.63 -4.01 14.44
C GLY A 37 11.37 -3.26 15.74
N THR A 38 12.06 -3.69 16.80
CA THR A 38 11.96 -3.17 18.18
C THR A 38 12.27 -1.68 18.34
N CYS A 39 12.87 -1.03 17.33
CA CYS A 39 13.17 0.40 17.33
C CYS A 39 12.19 1.26 16.52
N GLY A 40 11.02 0.71 16.14
CA GLY A 40 10.02 1.43 15.34
C GLY A 40 10.44 1.65 13.88
N ARG A 41 11.53 1.02 13.44
CA ARG A 41 11.99 1.03 12.05
C ARG A 41 11.54 -0.24 11.35
N ILE A 42 11.08 -0.11 10.10
CA ILE A 42 10.80 -1.26 9.23
C ILE A 42 12.12 -1.99 8.98
N VAL A 43 12.19 -3.29 9.28
CA VAL A 43 13.38 -4.12 9.07
C VAL A 43 13.24 -5.08 7.90
N ASN A 44 12.01 -5.42 7.49
CA ASN A 44 11.81 -6.31 6.36
C ASN A 44 12.11 -5.59 5.02
N PRO A 45 13.00 -6.12 4.17
CA PRO A 45 13.37 -5.48 2.89
C PRO A 45 12.19 -5.19 1.95
N ILE A 46 11.17 -6.05 1.95
CA ILE A 46 9.97 -5.89 1.10
C ILE A 46 9.14 -4.71 1.58
N ALA A 47 8.93 -4.61 2.90
CA ALA A 47 8.21 -3.49 3.50
C ALA A 47 8.99 -2.17 3.32
N ILE A 48 10.33 -2.19 3.46
CA ILE A 48 11.19 -1.03 3.18
C ILE A 48 11.06 -0.58 1.73
N ALA A 49 11.11 -1.52 0.77
CA ALA A 49 10.99 -1.20 -0.65
C ALA A 49 9.62 -0.58 -0.97
N MET A 50 8.54 -1.14 -0.41
CA MET A 50 7.19 -0.60 -0.64
C MET A 50 7.00 0.78 0.00
N ASP A 51 7.45 0.97 1.25
CA ASP A 51 7.37 2.25 1.95
C ASP A 51 8.22 3.33 1.27
N SER A 52 9.44 2.98 0.85
CA SER A 52 10.33 3.89 0.12
C SER A 52 9.73 4.29 -1.24
N ALA A 53 9.15 3.34 -1.96
CA ALA A 53 8.49 3.62 -3.24
C ALA A 53 7.28 4.56 -3.07
N ALA A 54 6.46 4.33 -2.05
CA ALA A 54 5.32 5.20 -1.72
C ALA A 54 5.79 6.62 -1.36
N LYS A 55 6.79 6.75 -0.48
CA LYS A 55 7.36 8.04 -0.09
C LYS A 55 7.99 8.78 -1.27
N ALA A 56 8.74 8.08 -2.12
CA ALA A 56 9.37 8.68 -3.30
C ALA A 56 8.33 9.21 -4.31
N ARG A 57 7.21 8.49 -4.51
CA ARG A 57 6.10 8.97 -5.35
C ARG A 57 5.46 10.23 -4.78
N LYS A 58 5.13 10.22 -3.50
CA LYS A 58 4.57 11.40 -2.82
C LYS A 58 5.52 12.59 -2.92
N TYR A 59 6.81 12.40 -2.67
CA TYR A 59 7.81 13.45 -2.77
C TYR A 59 7.89 14.06 -4.18
N LYS A 60 7.81 13.23 -5.23
CA LYS A 60 7.79 13.70 -6.63
C LYS A 60 6.57 14.56 -6.97
N LYS A 61 5.42 14.33 -6.31
CA LYS A 61 4.19 15.09 -6.52
C LYS A 61 4.18 16.44 -5.80
N LEU A 62 5.04 16.64 -4.79
CA LEU A 62 5.12 17.90 -4.04
C LEU A 62 5.73 19.02 -4.88
N SER A 63 5.29 20.26 -4.61
CA SER A 63 5.92 21.45 -5.15
C SER A 63 7.34 21.63 -4.62
N LYS A 64 8.19 22.37 -5.36
CA LYS A 64 9.56 22.68 -4.93
C LYS A 64 9.62 23.31 -3.53
N LYS A 65 8.61 24.12 -3.17
CA LYS A 65 8.53 24.78 -1.85
C LYS A 65 8.27 23.76 -0.74
N GLU A 66 7.34 22.83 -0.96
CA GLU A 66 7.04 21.77 0.02
C GLU A 66 8.20 20.80 0.17
N GLN A 67 8.88 20.46 -0.93
CA GLN A 67 10.10 19.65 -0.89
C GLN A 67 11.20 20.30 -0.05
N GLN A 68 11.38 21.62 -0.19
CA GLN A 68 12.33 22.39 0.62
C GLN A 68 11.92 22.41 2.09
N GLN A 69 10.63 22.56 2.39
CA GLN A 69 10.14 22.55 3.77
C GLN A 69 10.47 21.21 4.45
N ILE A 70 10.26 20.08 3.79
CA ILE A 70 10.62 18.76 4.34
C ILE A 70 12.12 18.67 4.65
N ILE A 71 12.98 19.20 3.77
CA ILE A 71 14.44 19.23 4.00
C ILE A 71 14.78 20.12 5.20
N VAL A 72 14.13 21.29 5.31
CA VAL A 72 14.32 22.21 6.45
C VAL A 72 13.89 21.54 7.75
N ASP A 73 12.69 20.94 7.79
CA ASP A 73 12.16 20.26 8.98
C ASP A 73 13.08 19.10 9.41
N TYR A 74 13.64 18.36 8.45
CA TYR A 74 14.59 17.29 8.74
C TYR A 74 15.90 17.81 9.34
N LEU A 75 16.44 18.91 8.80
CA LEU A 75 17.66 19.54 9.31
C LEU A 75 17.46 20.24 10.66
N ALA A 76 16.26 20.77 10.91
CA ALA A 76 15.86 21.39 12.16
C ALA A 76 15.57 20.37 13.28
N GLY A 77 15.36 19.10 12.92
CA GLY A 77 14.98 18.04 13.87
C GLY A 77 13.48 17.96 14.16
N ASP A 78 12.67 18.75 13.46
CA ASP A 78 11.20 18.82 13.61
C ASP A 78 10.45 17.85 12.67
N PHE A 79 11.19 17.06 11.88
CA PHE A 79 10.58 16.10 10.96
C PHE A 79 9.95 14.91 11.70
N GLU A 80 8.62 14.84 11.67
CA GLU A 80 7.89 13.64 12.07
C GLU A 80 7.57 12.76 10.85
N PRO A 81 8.17 11.57 10.71
CA PRO A 81 7.81 10.66 9.64
C PRO A 81 6.35 10.18 9.79
N PRO A 82 5.64 9.93 8.68
CA PRO A 82 4.31 9.34 8.72
C PRO A 82 4.32 8.04 9.52
N LYS A 83 3.58 8.01 10.64
CA LYS A 83 3.47 6.82 11.49
C LYS A 83 2.49 5.85 10.85
N ILE A 84 2.95 4.63 10.56
CA ILE A 84 2.04 3.54 10.22
C ILE A 84 1.18 3.28 11.45
N LYS A 85 -0.14 3.39 11.31
CA LYS A 85 -1.06 3.21 12.44
C LYS A 85 -1.39 1.75 12.63
N ASN A 86 -1.40 1.30 13.89
CA ASN A 86 -1.79 -0.06 14.24
C ASN A 86 -3.14 -0.42 13.61
N SER A 87 -3.12 -1.38 12.69
CA SER A 87 -4.33 -2.06 12.26
C SER A 87 -4.89 -2.80 13.47
N ARG A 88 -6.20 -2.67 13.75
CA ARG A 88 -6.90 -3.53 14.73
C ARG A 88 -6.91 -5.02 14.32
N ILE A 89 -6.37 -5.32 13.15
CA ILE A 89 -6.34 -6.62 12.49
C ILE A 89 -5.00 -7.29 12.83
N SER A 90 -5.04 -8.54 13.28
CA SER A 90 -3.86 -9.38 13.43
C SER A 90 -3.35 -9.81 12.05
N CYS A 91 -2.03 -9.72 11.86
CA CYS A 91 -1.37 -10.21 10.65
C CYS A 91 -1.48 -11.75 10.56
N GLN A 92 -2.01 -12.24 9.44
CA GLN A 92 -2.22 -13.66 9.16
C GLN A 92 -1.55 -14.12 7.85
N ILE A 93 -0.82 -13.21 7.19
CA ILE A 93 -0.13 -13.48 5.93
C ILE A 93 1.37 -13.67 6.16
N ASN A 94 1.98 -14.53 5.35
CA ASN A 94 3.43 -14.73 5.35
C ASN A 94 4.15 -13.85 4.31
N ASP A 95 5.48 -13.87 4.30
CA ASP A 95 6.29 -13.04 3.40
C ASP A 95 6.07 -13.32 1.90
N ASN A 96 5.72 -14.55 1.52
CA ASN A 96 5.43 -14.88 0.12
C ASN A 96 4.08 -14.30 -0.32
N GLU A 97 3.08 -14.39 0.56
CA GLU A 97 1.77 -13.77 0.36
C GLU A 97 1.87 -12.25 0.33
N ALA A 98 2.66 -11.66 1.23
CA ALA A 98 2.96 -10.24 1.22
C ALA A 98 3.63 -9.82 -0.10
N ARG A 99 4.63 -10.58 -0.56
CA ARG A 99 5.29 -10.31 -1.84
C ARG A 99 4.34 -10.42 -3.04
N ALA A 100 3.38 -11.35 -2.99
CA ALA A 100 2.34 -11.45 -4.00
C ALA A 100 1.44 -10.20 -4.00
N VAL A 101 0.94 -9.76 -2.83
CA VAL A 101 0.13 -8.52 -2.73
C VAL A 101 0.92 -7.29 -3.17
N GLN A 102 2.19 -7.18 -2.79
CA GLN A 102 3.08 -6.11 -3.28
C GLN A 102 3.16 -6.11 -4.80
N ARG A 103 3.28 -7.29 -5.44
CA ARG A 103 3.33 -7.41 -6.89
C ARG A 103 2.03 -6.92 -7.54
N LEU A 104 0.86 -7.22 -6.96
CA LEU A 104 -0.43 -6.74 -7.48
C LEU A 104 -0.45 -5.21 -7.58
N ILE A 105 -0.04 -4.53 -6.51
CA ILE A 105 -0.03 -3.06 -6.47
C ILE A 105 1.03 -2.47 -7.40
N LEU A 106 2.25 -3.02 -7.39
CA LEU A 106 3.33 -2.53 -8.24
C LEU A 106 3.05 -2.68 -9.75
N ASP A 107 2.27 -3.68 -10.13
CA ASP A 107 1.90 -3.93 -11.53
C ASP A 107 0.87 -2.91 -12.08
N MET A 108 0.16 -2.21 -11.18
CA MET A 108 -0.80 -1.15 -11.54
C MET A 108 -0.12 0.20 -11.78
N PHE A 109 1.04 0.45 -11.17
CA PHE A 109 1.74 1.73 -11.31
C PHE A 109 2.34 1.96 -12.70
N GLY A 110 2.42 3.22 -13.11
CA GLY A 110 3.07 3.66 -14.35
C GLY A 110 2.19 3.53 -15.60
N GLN A 111 0.90 3.19 -15.44
CA GLN A 111 -0.05 3.13 -16.54
C GLN A 111 -0.64 4.52 -16.87
N SER A 112 -1.00 5.29 -15.85
CA SER A 112 -1.49 6.67 -15.98
C SER A 112 -1.38 7.40 -14.64
N GLU A 113 -1.32 8.73 -14.68
CA GLU A 113 -1.30 9.56 -13.45
C GLU A 113 -2.54 9.29 -12.58
N ILE A 114 -3.71 9.18 -13.20
CA ILE A 114 -4.97 8.89 -12.52
C ILE A 114 -4.93 7.52 -11.82
N MET A 115 -4.36 6.50 -12.47
CA MET A 115 -4.23 5.18 -11.87
C MET A 115 -3.24 5.20 -10.70
N ASP A 116 -2.14 5.93 -10.85
CA ASP A 116 -1.16 6.11 -9.79
C ASP A 116 -1.78 6.82 -8.57
N ASP A 117 -2.67 7.80 -8.79
CA ASP A 117 -3.43 8.48 -7.72
C ASP A 117 -4.39 7.52 -7.00
N TRP A 118 -5.12 6.69 -7.74
CA TRP A 118 -5.97 5.67 -7.14
C TRP A 118 -5.15 4.66 -6.31
N MET A 119 -4.00 4.23 -6.80
CA MET A 119 -3.13 3.30 -6.06
C MET A 119 -2.50 3.95 -4.83
N ASP A 120 -2.12 5.24 -4.90
CA ASP A 120 -1.64 5.98 -3.73
C ASP A 120 -2.75 6.11 -2.66
N ALA A 121 -4.01 6.32 -3.06
CA ALA A 121 -5.15 6.32 -2.15
C ALA A 121 -5.39 4.94 -1.49
N ILE A 122 -5.22 3.84 -2.23
CA ILE A 122 -5.25 2.47 -1.68
C ILE A 122 -4.17 2.28 -0.62
N ILE A 123 -2.94 2.69 -0.92
CA ILE A 123 -1.81 2.58 0.01
C ILE A 123 -2.07 3.40 1.29
N ASP A 124 -2.53 4.64 1.17
CA ASP A 124 -2.90 5.48 2.32
C ASP A 124 -3.94 4.80 3.22
N ARG A 125 -4.99 4.26 2.59
CA ARG A 125 -6.14 3.70 3.30
C ARG A 125 -5.83 2.36 3.96
N TYR A 126 -5.26 1.42 3.21
CA TYR A 126 -5.12 0.03 3.64
C TYR A 126 -3.75 -0.28 4.23
N PHE A 127 -2.67 0.35 3.74
CA PHE A 127 -1.32 0.01 4.21
C PHE A 127 -0.91 0.89 5.38
N TYR A 128 -1.17 2.19 5.29
CA TYR A 128 -0.88 3.14 6.38
C TYR A 128 -2.01 3.28 7.40
N GLY A 129 -3.22 2.81 7.05
CA GLY A 129 -4.38 2.82 7.95
C GLY A 129 -4.97 4.22 8.17
N ASN A 130 -4.77 5.15 7.25
CA ASN A 130 -5.28 6.51 7.37
C ASN A 130 -6.82 6.52 7.38
N SER A 131 -7.40 7.37 8.22
CA SER A 131 -8.84 7.63 8.17
C SER A 131 -9.19 8.52 6.98
N TRP A 132 -10.47 8.52 6.56
CA TRP A 132 -10.93 9.36 5.46
C TRP A 132 -10.63 10.86 5.66
N ALA A 133 -10.68 11.33 6.92
CA ALA A 133 -10.38 12.73 7.24
C ALA A 133 -8.89 13.05 7.06
N GLU A 134 -8.01 12.08 7.34
CA GLU A 134 -6.56 12.24 7.21
C GLU A 134 -6.07 12.12 5.77
N MET A 135 -6.92 11.58 4.91
CA MET A 135 -6.68 11.53 3.47
C MET A 135 -7.02 12.87 2.78
N VAL A 136 -7.64 13.82 3.47
CA VAL A 136 -7.97 15.13 2.89
C VAL A 136 -6.69 15.93 2.67
N THR A 137 -6.51 16.45 1.47
CA THR A 137 -5.44 17.39 1.12
C THR A 137 -6.05 18.68 0.56
N VAL A 138 -5.22 19.67 0.26
CA VAL A 138 -5.70 20.93 -0.37
C VAL A 138 -6.41 20.64 -1.70
N GLU A 139 -5.99 19.61 -2.41
CA GLU A 139 -6.49 19.24 -3.74
C GLU A 139 -7.49 18.07 -3.71
N ARG A 140 -7.55 17.30 -2.61
CA ARG A 140 -8.39 16.11 -2.49
C ARG A 140 -9.36 16.24 -1.32
N SER A 141 -10.66 16.31 -1.63
CA SER A 141 -11.70 16.26 -0.59
C SER A 141 -11.88 14.85 -0.02
N GLN A 142 -12.61 14.74 1.08
CA GLN A 142 -12.95 13.43 1.65
C GLN A 142 -13.77 12.57 0.69
N MET A 143 -14.61 13.20 -0.14
CA MET A 143 -15.41 12.49 -1.14
C MET A 143 -14.51 11.97 -2.26
N ASP A 144 -13.57 12.79 -2.74
CA ASP A 144 -12.60 12.40 -3.76
C ASP A 144 -11.77 11.21 -3.28
N ALA A 145 -11.26 11.27 -2.05
CA ALA A 145 -10.52 10.15 -1.44
C ALA A 145 -11.32 8.84 -1.39
N ARG A 146 -12.63 8.90 -1.13
CA ARG A 146 -13.51 7.71 -1.17
C ARG A 146 -13.69 7.19 -2.58
N MET A 147 -13.83 8.08 -3.55
CA MET A 147 -13.98 7.72 -4.96
C MET A 147 -12.69 7.13 -5.52
N ASP A 148 -11.53 7.72 -5.22
CA ASP A 148 -10.22 7.20 -5.60
C ASP A 148 -10.00 5.77 -5.09
N VAL A 149 -10.32 5.53 -3.81
CA VAL A 149 -10.24 4.18 -3.24
C VAL A 149 -11.19 3.21 -3.95
N LYS A 150 -12.44 3.61 -4.21
CA LYS A 150 -13.40 2.76 -4.93
C LYS A 150 -12.91 2.43 -6.35
N CYS A 151 -12.43 3.42 -7.09
CA CYS A 151 -11.89 3.25 -8.44
C CYS A 151 -10.64 2.36 -8.42
N GLY A 152 -9.74 2.55 -7.46
CA GLY A 152 -8.55 1.72 -7.27
C GLY A 152 -8.88 0.25 -7.01
N LEU A 153 -9.85 -0.02 -6.13
CA LEU A 153 -10.34 -1.39 -5.86
C LEU A 153 -10.97 -2.01 -7.11
N ALA A 154 -11.81 -1.26 -7.83
CA ALA A 154 -12.43 -1.73 -9.06
C ALA A 154 -11.37 -2.05 -10.13
N ALA A 155 -10.35 -1.20 -10.31
CA ALA A 155 -9.27 -1.42 -11.25
C ALA A 155 -8.45 -2.68 -10.91
N LEU A 156 -8.13 -2.88 -9.63
CA LEU A 156 -7.47 -4.10 -9.15
C LEU A 156 -8.33 -5.34 -9.39
N HIS A 157 -9.63 -5.28 -9.11
CA HIS A 157 -10.53 -6.40 -9.35
C HIS A 157 -10.68 -6.73 -10.85
N CYS A 158 -10.78 -5.72 -11.72
CA CYS A 158 -10.81 -5.92 -13.16
C CYS A 158 -9.55 -6.62 -13.69
N ARG A 159 -8.37 -6.29 -13.15
CA ARG A 159 -7.10 -6.93 -13.55
C ARG A 159 -6.91 -8.31 -12.91
N TYR A 160 -7.35 -8.47 -11.67
CA TYR A 160 -7.17 -9.67 -10.85
C TYR A 160 -8.52 -10.27 -10.45
N GLY A 161 -9.34 -10.60 -11.46
CA GLY A 161 -10.71 -11.10 -11.27
C GLY A 161 -10.83 -12.43 -10.53
N PHE A 162 -9.71 -13.12 -10.29
CA PHE A 162 -9.66 -14.33 -9.47
C PHE A 162 -9.74 -14.05 -7.95
N ILE A 163 -9.51 -12.81 -7.52
CA ILE A 163 -9.63 -12.42 -6.11
C ILE A 163 -11.10 -12.03 -5.84
N GLY A 164 -11.68 -12.62 -4.80
CA GLY A 164 -13.05 -12.28 -4.40
C GLY A 164 -13.17 -10.80 -4.09
N TYR A 165 -14.13 -10.11 -4.71
CA TYR A 165 -14.42 -8.71 -4.42
C TYR A 165 -15.77 -8.62 -3.73
N CYS A 166 -15.75 -8.46 -2.40
CA CYS A 166 -16.96 -8.20 -1.67
C CYS A 166 -17.33 -6.73 -1.88
N CYS A 167 -18.24 -6.46 -2.82
CA CYS A 167 -18.86 -5.15 -2.96
C CYS A 167 -19.80 -4.94 -1.76
N LYS A 168 -19.25 -4.74 -0.56
CA LYS A 168 -20.00 -4.14 0.53
C LYS A 168 -20.18 -2.68 0.15
N LEU A 169 -21.24 -2.41 -0.58
CA LEU A 169 -21.87 -1.10 -0.63
C LEU A 169 -21.98 -0.59 0.81
N LEU A 170 -21.12 0.37 1.14
CA LEU A 170 -21.24 1.22 2.34
C LEU A 170 -22.63 1.86 2.40
#